data_AF-A0A7R9G6T7-F1
#
_entry.id   AF-A0A7R9G6T7-F1
#
_cell.length_a   1.000
_cell.length_b   1.000
_cell.length_c   1.000
_cell.angle_alpha   90.00
_cell.angle_beta   90.00
_cell.angle_gamma   90.00
#
_symmetry.space_group_name_H-M   'P 1'
#
loop_
_entity.id
_entity.type
_entity.pdbx_description
1 polymer ?
#
loop_
_entity_poly.entity_id
_entity_poly.type
_entity_poly.pdbx_seq_one_letter_code
_entity_poly.pdbx_strand_id
1 'polypeptide(L)'
;LVFRGDKEDSVVLCTKDTTYEVKEAETSNSLLLVPDLLFLQEVSSGHQTNRALHHNEVVGVFYKYFELRPCKPRLQKLRRILEESHYRGPEHEEDLKQSEVKIYSFEDLLECVQASEEELRAGLYESLACQIGGAWRILEHEYHFRVLSYILNLVEENSWPLNKVSRKETLKLLSNLVSQDILEQCFDWYTEPTGNLDFNGKYSLV
;
A
#
# COMPACT_ATOMS: atom_id res chain seq x y z
N LEU A 1 -9.06 -11.16 2.70
CA LEU A 1 -9.31 -10.52 4.00
C LEU A 1 -8.15 -10.87 4.91
N VAL A 2 -7.52 -9.89 5.55
CA VAL A 2 -6.33 -10.09 6.40
C VAL A 2 -6.43 -9.17 7.61
N PHE A 3 -6.15 -9.66 8.82
CA PHE A 3 -6.00 -8.82 10.00
C PHE A 3 -4.58 -8.25 10.07
N ARG A 4 -4.44 -6.96 10.39
CA ARG A 4 -3.15 -6.26 10.45
C ARG A 4 -3.00 -5.43 11.72
N GLY A 5 -1.76 -5.23 12.14
CA GLY A 5 -1.36 -4.46 13.31
C GLY A 5 -0.24 -5.15 14.08
N ASP A 6 0.62 -4.35 14.73
CA ASP A 6 1.61 -4.89 15.66
C ASP A 6 0.94 -5.36 16.96
N LYS A 7 1.71 -6.02 17.82
CA LYS A 7 1.24 -6.54 19.12
C LYS A 7 0.56 -5.49 20.01
N GLU A 8 1.02 -4.24 19.92
CA GLU A 8 0.51 -3.13 20.72
C GLU A 8 -0.59 -2.33 19.99
N ASP A 9 -0.84 -2.61 18.72
CA ASP A 9 -1.85 -1.92 17.93
C ASP A 9 -3.24 -2.53 18.15
N SER A 10 -4.27 -1.69 18.12
CA SER A 10 -5.66 -2.17 17.96
C SER A 10 -5.82 -2.86 16.61
N VAL A 11 -6.27 -4.10 16.54
CA VAL A 11 -6.38 -4.85 15.28
C VAL A 11 -7.29 -4.15 14.25
N VAL A 12 -6.87 -4.17 12.98
CA VAL A 12 -7.71 -3.79 11.83
C VAL A 12 -7.94 -4.98 10.91
N LEU A 13 -9.06 -5.01 10.20
CA LEU A 13 -9.32 -5.94 9.12
C LEU A 13 -9.17 -5.21 7.78
N CYS A 14 -8.38 -5.75 6.87
CA CYS A 14 -8.20 -5.19 5.54
C CYS A 14 -8.81 -6.08 4.46
N THR A 15 -9.55 -5.45 3.55
CA THR A 15 -9.78 -5.97 2.19
C THR A 15 -8.57 -5.65 1.32
N LYS A 16 -8.70 -5.80 -0.01
CA LYS A 16 -7.67 -5.36 -0.95
C LYS A 16 -7.47 -3.84 -0.91
N ASP A 17 -8.56 -3.11 -0.72
CA ASP A 17 -8.69 -1.68 -0.97
C ASP A 17 -9.09 -0.84 0.27
N THR A 18 -9.67 -1.44 1.30
CA THR A 18 -10.25 -0.72 2.43
C THR A 18 -9.79 -1.29 3.78
N THR A 19 -9.51 -0.41 4.74
CA THR A 19 -9.24 -0.78 6.14
C THR A 19 -10.47 -0.59 7.03
N TYR A 20 -10.72 -1.57 7.90
CA TYR A 20 -11.81 -1.57 8.86
C TYR A 20 -11.26 -1.67 10.29
N GLU A 21 -11.71 -0.79 11.16
CA GLU A 21 -11.53 -0.92 12.60
C GLU A 21 -12.40 -2.08 13.11
N VAL A 22 -11.82 -2.93 13.97
CA VAL A 22 -12.50 -4.06 14.59
C VAL A 22 -12.85 -3.68 16.02
N LYS A 23 -14.14 -3.68 16.37
CA LYS A 23 -14.62 -3.38 17.72
C LYS A 23 -15.38 -4.55 18.31
N GLU A 24 -14.97 -4.99 19.49
CA GLU A 24 -15.77 -5.94 20.28
C GLU A 24 -17.02 -5.22 20.81
N ALA A 25 -18.18 -5.83 20.59
CA ALA A 25 -19.46 -5.40 21.12
C ALA A 25 -20.07 -6.54 21.94
N GLU A 26 -20.79 -6.18 23.00
CA GLU A 26 -21.48 -7.11 23.88
C GLU A 26 -23.01 -7.00 23.70
N THR A 27 -23.71 -8.10 23.89
CA THR A 27 -25.17 -8.18 23.83
C THR A 27 -25.71 -8.93 25.04
N SER A 28 -26.87 -8.49 25.54
CA SER A 28 -27.58 -9.18 26.62
C SER A 28 -28.25 -10.48 26.15
N ASN A 29 -28.38 -10.67 24.84
CA ASN A 29 -29.01 -11.84 24.25
C ASN A 29 -27.97 -12.92 23.95
N SER A 30 -28.36 -14.18 24.11
CA SER A 30 -27.51 -15.31 23.73
C SER A 30 -27.51 -15.49 22.21
N LEU A 31 -26.33 -15.47 21.59
CA LEU A 31 -26.12 -15.82 20.19
C LEU A 31 -25.76 -17.31 20.13
N LEU A 32 -26.65 -18.13 19.56
CA LEU A 32 -26.44 -19.57 19.43
C LEU A 32 -25.82 -19.89 18.08
N LEU A 33 -24.68 -20.57 18.07
CA LEU A 33 -24.11 -21.16 16.87
C LEU A 33 -24.64 -22.57 16.73
N VAL A 34 -25.52 -22.78 15.75
CA VAL A 34 -26.19 -24.06 15.50
C VAL A 34 -25.96 -24.42 14.03
N PRO A 35 -25.08 -25.40 13.73
CA PRO A 35 -24.88 -25.90 12.38
C PRO A 35 -26.17 -26.53 11.85
N ASP A 36 -26.31 -26.56 10.53
CA ASP A 36 -27.38 -27.28 9.82
C ASP A 36 -28.80 -26.91 10.29
N LEU A 37 -28.97 -25.66 10.74
CA LEU A 37 -30.27 -25.13 11.10
C LEU A 37 -31.08 -24.83 9.84
N LEU A 38 -32.20 -25.54 9.68
CA LEU A 38 -33.08 -25.37 8.53
C LEU A 38 -33.81 -24.02 8.59
N PHE A 39 -33.78 -23.28 7.49
CA PHE A 39 -34.57 -22.08 7.31
C PHE A 39 -36.00 -22.42 6.85
N LEU A 40 -36.95 -21.52 7.13
CA LEU A 40 -38.38 -21.74 6.85
C LEU A 40 -38.65 -22.14 5.38
N GLN A 41 -37.88 -21.61 4.43
CA GLN A 41 -38.00 -21.90 3.00
C GLN A 41 -37.63 -23.35 2.64
N GLU A 42 -36.67 -23.92 3.37
CA GLU A 42 -36.20 -25.31 3.20
C GLU A 42 -37.21 -26.30 3.79
N VAL A 43 -37.97 -25.88 4.79
CA VAL A 43 -39.04 -26.67 5.39
C VAL A 43 -40.32 -26.64 4.55
N SER A 44 -40.57 -25.55 3.81
CA SER A 44 -41.83 -25.30 3.08
C SER A 44 -41.87 -25.85 1.65
N SER A 45 -40.73 -26.30 1.11
CA SER A 45 -40.57 -26.72 -0.28
C SER A 45 -40.98 -28.18 -0.56
N GLY A 46 -41.41 -28.91 0.46
CA GLY A 46 -42.00 -30.25 0.31
C GLY A 46 -43.49 -30.23 0.64
N HIS A 47 -44.33 -30.78 -0.25
CA HIS A 47 -45.67 -31.28 0.10
C HIS A 47 -45.61 -32.49 1.04
N GLN A 48 -44.73 -32.46 2.06
CA GLN A 48 -44.60 -33.52 3.04
C GLN A 48 -45.65 -33.30 4.13
N THR A 49 -46.66 -34.15 4.10
CA THR A 49 -47.74 -34.20 5.10
C THR A 49 -47.28 -34.76 6.46
N ASN A 50 -46.02 -35.18 6.58
CA ASN A 50 -45.44 -35.76 7.79
C ASN A 50 -44.47 -34.77 8.47
N ARG A 51 -44.80 -34.39 9.70
CA ARG A 51 -43.95 -33.59 10.58
C ARG A 51 -42.72 -34.41 11.00
N ALA A 52 -41.52 -34.00 10.58
CA ALA A 52 -40.25 -34.62 10.96
C ALA A 52 -39.58 -33.85 12.12
N LEU A 53 -39.06 -34.58 13.11
CA LEU A 53 -38.28 -34.01 14.20
C LEU A 53 -36.78 -34.09 13.84
N HIS A 54 -36.12 -32.93 13.79
CA HIS A 54 -34.67 -32.85 13.58
C HIS A 54 -34.00 -32.41 14.88
N HIS A 55 -32.97 -33.15 15.28
CA HIS A 55 -32.13 -32.79 16.41
C HIS A 55 -30.91 -32.02 15.90
N ASN A 56 -30.76 -30.77 16.37
CA ASN A 56 -29.61 -29.94 16.08
C ASN A 56 -28.92 -29.57 17.39
N GLU A 57 -27.59 -29.67 17.40
CA GLU A 57 -26.76 -29.38 18.57
C GLU A 57 -26.26 -27.93 18.54
N VAL A 58 -26.32 -27.25 19.69
CA VAL A 58 -25.71 -25.92 19.85
C VAL A 58 -24.23 -26.11 20.12
N VAL A 59 -23.38 -25.71 19.16
CA VAL A 59 -21.91 -25.87 19.28
C VAL A 59 -21.25 -24.68 19.98
N GLY A 60 -21.98 -23.58 20.16
CA GLY A 60 -21.47 -22.40 20.87
C GLY A 60 -22.57 -21.45 21.30
N VAL A 61 -22.36 -20.81 22.45
CA VAL A 61 -23.19 -19.72 22.96
C VAL A 61 -22.29 -18.52 23.18
N PHE A 62 -22.57 -17.43 22.48
CA PHE A 62 -21.76 -16.21 22.51
C PHE A 62 -22.60 -15.03 23.01
N TYR A 63 -21.93 -14.10 23.68
CA TYR A 63 -22.50 -12.85 24.17
C TYR A 63 -21.77 -11.63 23.60
N LYS A 64 -20.75 -11.88 22.79
CA LYS A 64 -19.89 -10.89 22.17
C LYS A 64 -19.75 -11.15 20.69
N TYR A 65 -19.59 -10.10 19.93
CA TYR A 65 -19.35 -10.13 18.49
C TYR A 65 -18.43 -8.98 18.10
N PHE A 66 -17.81 -9.10 16.93
CA PHE A 66 -16.96 -8.04 16.39
C PHE A 66 -17.72 -7.25 15.33
N GLU A 67 -17.79 -5.94 15.51
CA GLU A 67 -18.25 -5.00 14.51
C GLU A 67 -17.07 -4.49 13.68
N LEU A 68 -17.31 -4.32 12.38
CA LEU A 68 -16.36 -3.72 11.45
C LEU A 68 -16.85 -2.33 11.07
N ARG A 69 -15.97 -1.33 11.17
CA ARG A 69 -16.27 0.04 10.74
C ARG A 69 -15.18 0.52 9.79
N PRO A 70 -15.50 0.98 8.57
CA PRO A 70 -14.50 1.58 7.68
C PRO A 70 -13.75 2.68 8.41
N CYS A 71 -12.42 2.69 8.31
CA CYS A 71 -11.58 3.70 8.93
C CYS A 71 -10.46 4.13 7.99
N LYS A 72 -9.80 5.24 8.29
CA LYS A 72 -8.63 5.69 7.52
C LYS A 72 -7.43 4.80 7.82
N PRO A 73 -6.56 4.54 6.82
CA PRO A 73 -5.30 3.83 7.03
C PRO A 73 -4.37 4.65 7.94
N ARG A 74 -3.56 3.98 8.76
CA ARG A 74 -2.64 4.63 9.71
C ARG A 74 -1.26 4.91 9.08
N LEU A 75 -1.24 5.76 8.05
CA LEU A 75 -0.04 6.06 7.26
C LEU A 75 1.02 6.93 7.99
N GLN A 76 0.72 7.45 9.18
CA GLN A 76 1.74 8.15 9.99
C GLN A 76 2.92 7.23 10.35
N LYS A 77 2.63 5.95 10.64
CA LYS A 77 3.66 4.94 10.94
C LYS A 77 4.54 4.67 9.71
N LEU A 78 3.93 4.60 8.52
CA LEU A 78 4.65 4.48 7.25
C LEU A 78 5.67 5.61 7.09
N ARG A 79 5.24 6.87 7.25
CA ARG A 79 6.13 8.03 7.11
C ARG A 79 7.33 7.96 8.06
N ARG A 80 7.08 7.71 9.34
CA ARG A 80 8.14 7.58 10.35
C ARG A 80 9.17 6.50 9.98
N ILE A 81 8.70 5.32 9.56
CA ILE A 81 9.56 4.20 9.20
C ILE A 81 10.42 4.52 7.96
N LEU A 82 9.83 5.17 6.95
CA LEU A 82 10.56 5.57 5.75
C LEU A 82 11.56 6.70 6.02
N GLU A 83 11.23 7.61 6.94
CA GLU A 83 12.14 8.68 7.39
C GLU A 83 13.37 8.14 8.11
N GLU A 84 13.27 7.05 8.86
CA GLU A 84 14.42 6.42 9.53
C GLU A 84 15.41 5.81 8.52
N SER A 85 14.93 5.38 7.35
CA SER A 85 15.69 4.68 6.32
C SER A 85 15.78 5.46 5.00
N HIS A 86 15.64 6.79 5.04
CA HIS A 86 15.64 7.62 3.83
C HIS A 86 16.93 7.44 3.01
N TYR A 87 16.83 7.60 1.69
CA TYR A 87 17.94 7.44 0.76
C TYR A 87 18.65 8.78 0.54
N ARG A 88 19.92 8.86 0.94
CA ARG A 88 20.75 10.08 0.84
C ARG A 88 21.68 10.09 -0.38
N GLY A 89 21.76 8.96 -1.09
CA GLY A 89 22.68 8.75 -2.20
C GLY A 89 23.54 7.52 -2.02
N PRO A 90 24.10 6.97 -3.12
CA PRO A 90 24.91 5.76 -3.08
C PRO A 90 26.13 5.88 -2.16
N GLU A 91 26.67 7.09 -2.00
CA GLU A 91 27.80 7.41 -1.14
C GLU A 91 27.52 7.22 0.37
N HIS A 92 26.25 7.24 0.79
CA HIS A 92 25.83 7.16 2.19
C HIS A 92 25.23 5.81 2.59
N GLU A 93 25.18 4.85 1.67
CA GLU A 93 24.54 3.55 1.91
C GLU A 93 25.34 2.67 2.88
N GLU A 94 26.67 2.78 2.87
CA GLU A 94 27.53 2.03 3.80
C GLU A 94 27.33 2.49 5.26
N ASP A 95 27.11 3.79 5.49
CA ASP A 95 26.83 4.34 6.81
C ASP A 95 25.49 3.80 7.36
N LEU A 96 24.48 3.67 6.50
CA LEU A 96 23.18 3.12 6.88
C LEU A 96 23.25 1.62 7.19
N LYS A 97 24.06 0.87 6.44
CA LYS A 97 24.30 -0.55 6.75
C LYS A 97 24.93 -0.74 8.12
N GLN A 98 25.80 0.19 8.54
CA GLN A 98 26.42 0.18 9.86
C GLN A 98 25.46 0.60 10.98
N SER A 99 24.42 1.37 10.68
CA SER A 99 23.46 1.86 11.68
C SER A 99 22.38 0.85 12.08
N GLU A 100 22.42 -0.38 11.54
CA GLU A 100 21.44 -1.46 11.79
C GLU A 100 19.98 -1.06 11.54
N VAL A 101 19.74 0.00 10.75
CA VAL A 101 18.40 0.48 10.42
C VAL A 101 17.75 -0.50 9.45
N LYS A 102 16.55 -0.96 9.78
CA LYS A 102 15.78 -1.85 8.89
C LYS A 102 15.32 -1.07 7.66
N ILE A 103 15.54 -1.66 6.48
CA ILE A 103 14.95 -1.20 5.21
C ILE A 103 13.78 -2.14 4.89
N TYR A 104 12.65 -1.58 4.49
CA TYR A 104 11.37 -2.31 4.44
C TYR A 104 10.99 -2.66 2.99
N SER A 105 10.73 -3.94 2.73
CA SER A 105 10.00 -4.37 1.54
C SER A 105 8.53 -3.97 1.62
N PHE A 106 7.79 -4.15 0.51
CA PHE A 106 6.35 -3.91 0.52
C PHE A 106 5.64 -4.84 1.51
N GLU A 107 6.08 -6.11 1.57
CA GLU A 107 5.58 -7.12 2.49
C GLU A 107 5.87 -6.76 3.95
N ASP A 108 7.08 -6.27 4.26
CA ASP A 108 7.42 -5.80 5.61
C ASP A 108 6.53 -4.63 6.05
N LEU A 109 6.26 -3.68 5.13
CA LEU A 109 5.38 -2.56 5.40
C LEU A 109 3.94 -3.02 5.64
N LEU A 110 3.48 -4.01 4.88
CA LEU A 110 2.16 -4.60 5.06
C LEU A 110 2.00 -5.30 6.42
N GLU A 111 3.05 -5.89 6.97
CA GLU A 111 2.99 -6.53 8.28
C GLU A 111 2.85 -5.51 9.42
N CYS A 112 3.49 -4.35 9.32
CA CYS A 112 3.53 -3.37 10.41
C CYS A 112 2.60 -2.16 10.22
N VAL A 113 2.19 -1.82 9.00
CA VAL A 113 1.31 -0.66 8.73
C VAL A 113 -0.14 -1.11 8.64
N GLN A 114 -1.01 -0.43 9.40
CA GLN A 114 -2.44 -0.69 9.41
C GLN A 114 -3.13 0.00 8.23
N ALA A 115 -3.02 -0.64 7.07
CA ALA A 115 -3.61 -0.19 5.81
C ALA A 115 -3.97 -1.40 4.92
N SER A 116 -4.89 -1.18 3.98
CA SER A 116 -5.09 -2.10 2.86
C SER A 116 -3.88 -2.06 1.91
N GLU A 117 -3.83 -2.99 0.97
CA GLU A 117 -2.74 -3.04 0.00
C GLU A 117 -2.75 -1.81 -0.92
N GLU A 118 -3.93 -1.39 -1.37
CA GLU A 118 -4.07 -0.20 -2.22
C GLU A 118 -3.88 1.10 -1.45
N GLU A 119 -4.35 1.19 -0.20
CA GLU A 119 -4.11 2.34 0.67
C GLU A 119 -2.63 2.52 0.99
N LEU A 120 -1.89 1.43 1.22
CA LEU A 120 -0.45 1.48 1.45
C LEU A 120 0.29 1.98 0.20
N ARG A 121 -0.07 1.47 -0.99
CA ARG A 121 0.49 1.96 -2.27
C ARG A 121 0.21 3.44 -2.49
N ALA A 122 -1.03 3.88 -2.23
CA ALA A 122 -1.39 5.29 -2.30
C ALA A 122 -0.54 6.13 -1.34
N GLY A 123 -0.36 5.66 -0.10
CA GLY A 123 0.50 6.33 0.88
C GLY A 123 1.97 6.43 0.48
N LEU A 124 2.51 5.38 -0.16
CA LEU A 124 3.87 5.38 -0.71
C LEU A 124 4.01 6.40 -1.85
N TYR A 125 3.04 6.43 -2.76
CA TYR A 125 3.00 7.39 -3.87
C TYR A 125 2.89 8.83 -3.37
N GLU A 126 1.98 9.12 -2.44
CA GLU A 126 1.81 10.44 -1.83
C GLU A 126 3.07 10.92 -1.08
N SER A 127 3.85 9.99 -0.56
CA SER A 127 5.08 10.30 0.18
C SER A 127 6.30 10.43 -0.74
N LEU A 128 6.13 10.34 -2.07
CA LEU A 128 7.22 10.29 -3.05
C LEU A 128 8.26 9.23 -2.65
N ALA A 129 7.79 8.05 -2.26
CA ALA A 129 8.65 6.91 -1.98
C ALA A 129 9.04 6.20 -3.28
N CYS A 130 10.30 5.77 -3.37
CA CYS A 130 10.83 4.94 -4.44
C CYS A 130 10.99 3.50 -3.96
N GLN A 131 10.79 2.55 -4.87
CA GLN A 131 11.27 1.19 -4.67
C GLN A 131 12.71 1.10 -5.17
N ILE A 132 13.67 0.88 -4.27
CA ILE A 132 15.10 0.82 -4.56
C ILE A 132 15.60 -0.57 -4.16
N GLY A 133 16.03 -1.38 -5.12
CA GLY A 133 16.52 -2.73 -4.84
C GLY A 133 15.50 -3.63 -4.11
N GLY A 134 14.21 -3.46 -4.40
CA GLY A 134 13.10 -4.21 -3.80
C GLY A 134 12.55 -3.63 -2.49
N ALA A 135 13.19 -2.62 -1.91
CA ALA A 135 12.76 -1.97 -0.67
C ALA A 135 12.20 -0.57 -0.92
N TRP A 136 11.26 -0.12 -0.10
CA TRP A 136 10.64 1.20 -0.23
C TRP A 136 11.34 2.23 0.64
N ARG A 137 11.70 3.38 0.04
CA ARG A 137 12.45 4.45 0.71
C ARG A 137 12.01 5.81 0.18
N ILE A 138 12.00 6.82 1.03
CA ILE A 138 11.89 8.22 0.59
C ILE A 138 13.29 8.76 0.28
N LEU A 139 13.40 9.68 -0.67
CA LEU A 139 14.65 10.37 -0.96
C LEU A 139 14.84 11.52 0.04
N GLU A 140 16.07 11.69 0.54
CA GLU A 140 16.41 12.90 1.29
C GLU A 140 16.30 14.13 0.37
N HIS A 141 15.85 15.26 0.93
CA HIS A 141 15.60 16.49 0.20
C HIS A 141 16.77 16.92 -0.70
N GLU A 142 18.01 16.88 -0.18
CA GLU A 142 19.21 17.26 -0.95
C GLU A 142 19.45 16.32 -2.13
N TYR A 143 19.35 15.01 -1.90
CA TYR A 143 19.51 14.01 -2.95
C TYR A 143 18.41 14.11 -4.00
N HIS A 144 17.16 14.27 -3.56
CA HIS A 144 16.02 14.45 -4.45
C HIS A 144 16.19 15.68 -5.36
N PHE A 145 16.57 16.82 -4.78
CA PHE A 145 16.82 18.04 -5.54
C PHE A 145 17.99 17.88 -6.53
N ARG A 146 19.03 17.13 -6.14
CA ARG A 146 20.16 16.79 -7.02
C ARG A 146 19.70 15.99 -8.25
N VAL A 147 18.88 14.96 -8.06
CA VAL A 147 18.32 14.16 -9.18
C VAL A 147 17.45 15.02 -10.09
N LEU A 148 16.55 15.83 -9.51
CA LEU A 148 15.71 16.73 -10.29
C LEU A 148 16.54 17.75 -11.10
N SER A 149 17.59 18.29 -10.50
CA SER A 149 18.50 19.22 -11.18
C SER A 149 19.20 18.57 -12.38
N TYR A 150 19.60 17.30 -12.28
CA TYR A 150 20.15 16.57 -13.43
C TYR A 150 19.15 16.45 -14.58
N ILE A 151 17.88 16.17 -14.27
CA ILE A 151 16.82 16.09 -15.28
C ILE A 151 16.61 17.46 -15.95
N LEU A 152 16.50 18.53 -15.16
CA LEU A 152 16.28 19.88 -15.67
C LEU A 152 17.45 20.39 -16.51
N ASN A 153 18.68 20.17 -16.06
CA ASN A 153 19.88 20.53 -16.82
C ASN A 153 19.94 19.78 -18.15
N LEU A 154 19.59 18.50 -18.18
CA LEU A 154 19.53 17.73 -19.42
C LEU A 154 18.51 18.30 -20.41
N VAL A 155 17.33 18.70 -19.92
CA VAL A 155 16.29 19.34 -20.73
C VAL A 155 16.81 20.64 -21.34
N GLU A 156 17.52 21.46 -20.55
CA GLU A 156 18.13 22.71 -21.01
C GLU A 156 19.25 22.48 -22.03
N GLU A 157 20.19 21.58 -21.74
CA GLU A 157 21.33 21.23 -22.61
C GLU A 157 20.87 20.74 -23.99
N ASN A 158 19.77 19.97 -24.04
CA ASN A 158 19.20 19.49 -25.29
C ASN A 158 18.17 20.45 -25.90
N SER A 159 17.94 21.61 -25.27
CA SER A 159 16.94 22.61 -25.69
C SER A 159 15.55 22.00 -25.92
N TRP A 160 15.18 21.04 -25.07
CA TRP A 160 13.88 20.38 -25.18
C TRP A 160 12.77 21.30 -24.68
N PRO A 161 11.65 21.40 -25.41
CA PRO A 161 10.45 22.02 -24.86
C PRO A 161 9.98 21.26 -23.61
N LEU A 162 9.53 21.97 -22.58
CA LEU A 162 9.06 21.36 -21.32
C LEU A 162 7.90 20.37 -21.52
N ASN A 163 7.13 20.53 -22.61
CA ASN A 163 6.04 19.63 -23.01
C ASN A 163 6.47 18.52 -23.99
N LYS A 164 7.77 18.35 -24.23
CA LYS A 164 8.32 17.39 -25.20
C LYS A 164 9.62 16.75 -24.70
N VAL A 165 9.67 16.42 -23.41
CA VAL A 165 10.82 15.74 -22.79
C VAL A 165 10.81 14.25 -23.15
N SER A 166 11.97 13.70 -23.54
CA SER A 166 12.11 12.31 -23.95
C SER A 166 12.49 11.42 -22.77
N ARG A 167 11.54 10.60 -22.25
CA ARG A 167 11.81 9.67 -21.14
C ARG A 167 12.99 8.75 -21.46
N LYS A 168 12.99 8.14 -22.64
CA LYS A 168 14.04 7.20 -23.07
C LYS A 168 15.43 7.84 -23.08
N GLU A 169 15.55 9.07 -23.57
CA GLU A 169 16.85 9.74 -23.60
C GLU A 169 17.28 10.21 -22.21
N THR A 170 16.35 10.71 -21.39
CA THR A 170 16.63 11.05 -19.98
C THR A 170 17.16 9.85 -19.21
N LEU A 171 16.45 8.72 -19.26
CA LEU A 171 16.85 7.50 -18.57
C LEU A 171 18.22 7.00 -19.03
N LYS A 172 18.48 7.05 -20.34
CA LYS A 172 19.74 6.58 -20.93
C LYS A 172 20.93 7.48 -20.58
N LEU A 173 20.76 8.80 -20.61
CA LEU A 173 21.87 9.74 -20.43
C LEU A 173 22.24 9.92 -18.96
N LEU A 174 21.27 9.80 -18.05
CA LEU A 174 21.49 9.96 -16.61
C LEU A 174 21.72 8.62 -15.87
N SER A 175 21.70 7.47 -16.56
CA SER A 175 21.87 6.14 -15.95
C SER A 175 23.20 5.93 -15.21
N ASN A 176 24.23 6.71 -15.55
CA ASN A 176 25.54 6.64 -14.89
C ASN A 176 25.62 7.49 -13.62
N LEU A 177 24.67 8.40 -13.40
CA LEU A 177 24.66 9.34 -12.28
C LEU A 177 23.65 8.95 -11.20
N VAL A 178 22.53 8.34 -11.60
CA VAL A 178 21.42 7.98 -10.73
C VAL A 178 21.00 6.54 -11.04
N SER A 179 20.64 5.79 -10.00
CA SER A 179 20.12 4.43 -10.20
C SER A 179 18.86 4.47 -11.06
N GLN A 180 18.65 3.43 -11.87
CA GLN A 180 17.53 3.38 -12.80
C GLN A 180 16.19 3.47 -12.08
N ASP A 181 16.03 2.74 -10.97
CA ASP A 181 14.80 2.75 -10.16
C ASP A 181 14.41 4.17 -9.70
N ILE A 182 15.39 4.91 -9.15
CA ILE A 182 15.16 6.28 -8.67
C ILE A 182 14.88 7.21 -9.85
N LEU A 183 15.66 7.09 -10.92
CA LEU A 183 15.55 7.99 -12.06
C LEU A 183 14.19 7.84 -12.76
N GLU A 184 13.72 6.61 -12.95
CA GLU A 184 12.39 6.31 -13.48
C GLU A 184 11.31 6.91 -12.59
N GLN A 185 11.39 6.67 -11.28
CA GLN A 185 10.38 7.12 -10.34
C GLN A 185 10.34 8.65 -10.19
N CYS A 186 11.51 9.31 -10.09
CA CYS A 186 11.61 10.77 -10.08
C CYS A 186 11.09 11.39 -11.37
N PHE A 187 11.42 10.81 -12.53
CA PHE A 187 10.89 11.29 -13.80
C PHE A 187 9.36 11.23 -13.83
N ASP A 188 8.79 10.12 -13.37
CA ASP A 188 7.33 9.92 -13.36
C ASP A 188 6.62 10.83 -12.34
N TRP A 189 7.27 11.27 -11.26
CA TRP A 189 6.68 12.24 -10.31
C TRP A 189 6.47 13.63 -10.89
N TYR A 190 7.39 14.06 -11.77
CA TYR A 190 7.41 15.42 -12.31
C TYR A 190 6.94 15.48 -13.75
N THR A 191 6.47 14.37 -14.33
CA THR A 191 6.08 14.36 -15.73
C THR A 191 4.80 13.60 -16.02
N GLU A 192 4.08 14.07 -17.03
CA GLU A 192 2.87 13.43 -17.54
C GLU A 192 3.00 13.13 -19.04
N PRO A 193 2.43 12.03 -19.53
CA PRO A 193 2.49 11.66 -20.93
C PRO A 193 1.69 12.63 -21.81
N THR A 194 2.30 13.18 -22.86
CA THR A 194 1.63 14.09 -23.81
C THR A 194 0.87 13.36 -24.91
N GLY A 195 -0.14 12.56 -24.54
CA GLY A 195 -1.20 12.04 -25.43
C GLY A 195 -0.81 11.13 -26.62
N ASN A 196 0.41 11.21 -27.14
CA ASN A 196 0.96 10.41 -28.23
C ASN A 196 1.93 9.39 -27.63
N LEU A 197 1.39 8.22 -27.31
CA LEU A 197 2.10 7.04 -26.83
C LEU A 197 2.87 6.33 -27.97
N ASP A 198 3.65 7.08 -28.75
CA ASP A 198 4.66 6.45 -29.59
C ASP A 198 5.80 5.94 -28.69
N PHE A 199 6.59 4.97 -29.15
CA PHE A 199 7.71 4.37 -28.42
C PHE A 199 8.79 5.36 -27.92
N ASN A 200 8.70 6.64 -28.30
CA ASN A 200 9.51 7.77 -27.82
C ASN A 200 8.68 8.76 -26.97
N GLY A 201 7.65 8.27 -26.28
CA GLY A 201 6.61 9.05 -25.59
C GLY A 201 7.15 10.36 -25.05
N LYS A 202 6.58 11.46 -25.56
CA LYS A 202 6.94 12.80 -25.12
C LYS A 202 6.21 13.07 -23.82
N TYR A 203 6.92 13.61 -22.85
CA TYR A 203 6.36 13.95 -21.55
C TYR A 203 6.37 15.46 -21.35
N SER A 204 5.39 15.93 -20.59
CA SER A 204 5.35 17.30 -20.10
C SER A 204 5.79 17.31 -18.66
N LEU A 205 6.70 18.21 -18.31
CA LEU A 205 6.97 18.56 -16.92
C LEU A 205 5.72 19.19 -16.31
N VAL A 206 5.38 18.79 -15.08
CA VAL A 206 4.21 19.24 -14.29
C VAL A 206 4.62 20.27 -13.25
#